data_AF-A0A3D1GC69-F1
#
_entry.id   AF-A0A3D1GC69-F1
#
_cell.length_a   1.000
_cell.length_b   1.000
_cell.length_c   1.000
_cell.angle_alpha   90.00
_cell.angle_beta   90.00
_cell.angle_gamma   90.00
#
_symmetry.space_group_name_H-M   'P 1'
#
loop_
_entity.id
_entity.type
_entity.pdbx_description
1 polymer ?
#
loop_
_entity_poly.entity_id
_entity_poly.type
_entity_poly.pdbx_seq_one_letter_code
_entity_poly.pdbx_strand_id
1 'polypeptide(L)'
;MDDQPNNGHTKNWLQRVAEQSWEPELLISGVAIYATIQLPAFVREFYQYYRYNLQLDTGFIDELMPIIVVGVALTALKVLSFAFIFHFVVRAFWVGLMGLRSVFKDGINYDELEYSELYRSEMKKWLGDQDSFLLAADRLASMVFSMAFLFVLYMLGVGFLYLVFFLLMNGVKLMISEEIFDLYSTVILILAGITLLSISTASLVLNMKKYRDKEKFARLHFKLNWYVGWIFYPFIYKPIQYLGLIYKSNA
;
A
#
# COMPACT_ATOMS: atom_id res chain seq x y z
N MET A 1 -36.42 24.48 1.33
CA MET A 1 -36.13 23.67 0.14
C MET A 1 -34.89 22.88 0.49
N ASP A 2 -35.09 21.63 0.88
CA ASP A 2 -34.02 20.71 1.28
C ASP A 2 -33.33 20.20 0.00
N ASP A 3 -32.07 20.62 -0.22
CA ASP A 3 -31.17 19.97 -1.17
C ASP A 3 -30.72 18.63 -0.59
N GLN A 4 -31.53 17.60 -0.76
CA GLN A 4 -31.10 16.22 -0.57
C GLN A 4 -30.22 15.83 -1.76
N PRO A 5 -28.93 15.52 -1.57
CA PRO A 5 -28.06 15.17 -2.68
C PRO A 5 -28.56 13.90 -3.38
N ASN A 6 -28.56 13.96 -4.71
CA ASN A 6 -29.00 12.92 -5.65
C ASN A 6 -28.19 11.62 -5.49
N ASN A 7 -28.45 10.85 -4.43
CA ASN A 7 -27.75 9.62 -4.06
C ASN A 7 -28.00 8.44 -5.02
N GLY A 8 -29.08 8.49 -5.81
CA GLY A 8 -29.42 7.44 -6.77
C GLY A 8 -28.54 7.47 -8.03
N HIS A 9 -28.28 8.66 -8.58
CA HIS A 9 -27.44 8.80 -9.78
C HIS A 9 -25.97 8.50 -9.50
N THR A 10 -25.43 8.93 -8.35
CA THR A 10 -24.04 8.70 -7.97
C THR A 10 -23.75 7.22 -7.72
N LYS A 11 -24.65 6.49 -7.07
CA LYS A 11 -24.53 5.04 -6.85
C LYS A 11 -24.49 4.26 -8.16
N ASN A 12 -25.38 4.58 -9.10
CA ASN A 12 -25.41 3.95 -10.42
C ASN A 12 -24.19 4.28 -11.28
N TRP A 13 -23.63 5.49 -11.16
CA TRP A 13 -22.39 5.85 -11.85
C TRP A 13 -21.17 5.11 -11.29
N LEU A 14 -21.01 5.09 -9.96
CA LEU A 14 -19.93 4.36 -9.29
C LEU A 14 -19.96 2.87 -9.64
N GLN A 15 -21.16 2.28 -9.66
CA GLN A 15 -21.34 0.88 -10.01
C GLN A 15 -20.92 0.60 -11.47
N ARG A 16 -21.32 1.43 -12.43
CA ARG A 16 -20.89 1.30 -13.83
C ARG A 16 -19.37 1.46 -14.01
N VAL A 17 -18.76 2.41 -13.31
CA VAL A 17 -17.29 2.62 -13.35
C VAL A 17 -16.56 1.41 -12.76
N ALA A 18 -17.10 0.81 -11.70
CA ALA A 18 -16.57 -0.43 -11.14
C ALA A 18 -16.72 -1.62 -12.11
N GLU A 19 -17.85 -1.73 -12.80
CA GLU A 19 -18.12 -2.79 -13.80
C GLU A 19 -17.21 -2.69 -15.03
N GLN A 20 -16.80 -1.48 -15.43
CA GLN A 20 -15.89 -1.23 -16.56
C GLN A 20 -14.42 -1.04 -16.13
N SER A 21 -14.09 -1.33 -14.88
CA SER A 21 -12.76 -1.08 -14.32
C SER A 21 -11.64 -1.92 -14.94
N TRP A 22 -11.98 -3.02 -15.63
CA TRP A 22 -11.00 -3.99 -16.12
C TRP A 22 -10.03 -3.44 -17.19
N GLU A 23 -10.48 -2.53 -18.05
CA GLU A 23 -9.63 -1.91 -19.10
C GLU A 23 -8.54 -0.99 -18.50
N PRO A 24 -8.90 0.05 -17.72
CA PRO A 24 -7.90 0.91 -17.10
C PRO A 24 -7.07 0.17 -16.05
N GLU A 25 -7.62 -0.83 -15.36
CA GLU A 25 -6.89 -1.63 -14.38
C GLU A 25 -5.74 -2.42 -15.05
N LEU A 26 -5.98 -3.02 -16.22
CA LEU A 26 -4.94 -3.75 -16.95
C LEU A 26 -3.80 -2.81 -17.41
N LEU A 27 -4.16 -1.63 -17.92
CA LEU A 27 -3.21 -0.60 -18.33
C LEU A 27 -2.38 -0.09 -17.14
N ILE A 28 -3.04 0.25 -16.04
CA ILE A 28 -2.38 0.74 -14.83
C ILE A 28 -1.44 -0.33 -14.27
N SER A 29 -1.87 -1.59 -14.19
CA SER A 29 -1.02 -2.68 -13.71
C SER A 29 0.17 -2.95 -14.63
N GLY A 30 0.00 -2.89 -15.95
CA GLY A 30 1.11 -3.01 -16.89
C GLY A 30 2.16 -1.91 -16.70
N VAL A 31 1.72 -0.65 -16.59
CA VAL A 31 2.60 0.50 -16.30
C VAL A 31 3.25 0.35 -14.93
N ALA A 32 2.51 -0.11 -13.93
CA ALA A 32 3.02 -0.31 -12.58
C ALA A 32 4.11 -1.38 -12.54
N ILE A 33 3.91 -2.53 -13.19
CA ILE A 33 4.91 -3.60 -13.31
C ILE A 33 6.18 -3.06 -13.97
N TYR A 34 6.02 -2.38 -15.11
CA TYR A 34 7.15 -1.79 -15.82
C TYR A 34 7.91 -0.81 -14.92
N ALA A 35 7.21 0.11 -14.27
CA ALA A 35 7.81 1.08 -13.36
C ALA A 35 8.56 0.40 -12.21
N THR A 36 7.95 -0.59 -11.54
CA THR A 36 8.56 -1.23 -10.37
C THR A 36 9.75 -2.13 -10.70
N ILE A 37 9.81 -2.67 -11.92
CA ILE A 37 10.97 -3.42 -12.42
C ILE A 37 12.14 -2.47 -12.75
N GLN A 38 11.85 -1.29 -13.31
CA GLN A 38 12.88 -0.33 -13.75
C GLN A 38 13.41 0.55 -12.60
N LEU A 39 12.55 1.00 -11.69
CA LEU A 39 12.89 1.89 -10.58
C LEU A 39 14.08 1.43 -9.72
N PRO A 40 14.28 0.13 -9.41
CA PRO A 40 15.44 -0.33 -8.67
C PRO A 40 16.78 0.03 -9.30
N ALA A 41 16.87 0.03 -10.64
CA ALA A 41 18.09 0.44 -11.34
C ALA A 41 18.32 1.94 -11.15
N PHE A 42 17.29 2.75 -11.39
CA PHE A 42 17.35 4.20 -11.16
C PHE A 42 17.71 4.58 -9.73
N VAL A 43 17.16 3.88 -8.73
CA VAL A 43 17.49 4.12 -7.31
C VAL A 43 18.96 3.80 -7.03
N ARG A 44 19.51 2.72 -7.59
CA ARG A 44 20.93 2.37 -7.42
C ARG A 44 21.84 3.38 -8.09
N GLU A 45 21.52 3.80 -9.32
CA GLU A 45 22.29 4.81 -10.06
C GLU A 45 22.25 6.16 -9.35
N PHE A 46 21.08 6.59 -8.87
CA PHE A 46 20.94 7.81 -8.08
C PHE A 46 21.75 7.74 -6.79
N TYR A 47 21.71 6.61 -6.08
CA TYR A 47 22.51 6.41 -4.86
C TYR A 47 24.02 6.47 -5.14
N GLN A 48 24.49 5.84 -6.22
CA GLN A 48 25.88 5.94 -6.64
C GLN A 48 26.25 7.38 -6.99
N TYR A 49 25.41 8.07 -7.78
CA TYR A 49 25.63 9.47 -8.12
C TYR A 49 25.73 10.35 -6.85
N TYR A 50 24.82 10.16 -5.89
CA TYR A 50 24.87 10.84 -4.61
C TYR A 50 26.19 10.55 -3.87
N ARG A 51 26.57 9.28 -3.72
CA ARG A 51 27.79 8.87 -2.99
C ARG A 51 29.06 9.47 -3.60
N TYR A 52 29.15 9.53 -4.93
CA TYR A 52 30.37 9.98 -5.61
C TYR A 52 30.44 11.50 -5.85
N ASN A 53 29.30 12.19 -5.96
CA ASN A 53 29.27 13.59 -6.40
C ASN A 53 28.67 14.56 -5.38
N LEU A 54 27.79 14.09 -4.49
CA LEU A 54 27.02 14.95 -3.59
C LEU A 54 27.30 14.69 -2.11
N GLN A 55 27.84 13.52 -1.76
CA GLN A 55 28.19 13.21 -0.39
C GLN A 55 29.41 14.04 0.02
N LEU A 56 29.17 15.00 0.92
CA LEU A 56 30.19 15.96 1.36
C LEU A 56 31.10 15.40 2.46
N ASP A 57 30.70 14.31 3.11
CA ASP A 57 31.32 13.80 4.34
C ASP A 57 30.99 12.32 4.56
N THR A 58 31.78 11.66 5.40
CA THR A 58 31.67 10.24 5.77
C THR A 58 31.33 10.03 7.23
N GLY A 59 30.72 11.02 7.90
CA GLY A 59 30.15 10.86 9.23
C GLY A 59 29.16 9.69 9.32
N PHE A 60 28.99 9.12 10.52
CA PHE A 60 28.18 7.92 10.73
C PHE A 60 26.75 8.05 10.18
N ILE A 61 26.13 9.22 10.35
CA ILE A 61 24.76 9.49 9.87
C ILE A 61 24.72 9.66 8.34
N ASP A 62 25.71 10.33 7.77
CA ASP A 62 25.79 10.60 6.33
C ASP A 62 26.04 9.34 5.51
N GLU A 63 26.63 8.30 6.12
CA GLU A 63 26.75 6.97 5.50
C GLU A 63 25.56 6.06 5.83
N LEU A 64 25.14 5.97 7.10
CA LEU A 64 24.13 5.00 7.52
C LEU A 64 22.73 5.32 6.97
N MET A 65 22.30 6.59 7.02
CA MET A 65 20.93 6.96 6.65
C MET A 65 20.62 6.71 5.16
N PRO A 66 21.46 7.13 4.20
CA PRO A 66 21.24 6.82 2.79
C PRO A 66 21.22 5.32 2.50
N ILE A 67 22.10 4.53 3.15
CA ILE A 67 22.13 3.07 3.00
C ILE A 67 20.81 2.44 3.44
N ILE A 68 20.30 2.80 4.63
CA ILE A 68 19.03 2.28 5.15
C ILE A 68 17.89 2.63 4.20
N VAL A 69 17.79 3.89 3.77
CA VAL A 69 16.69 4.37 2.93
C VAL A 69 16.70 3.70 1.57
N VAL A 70 17.88 3.58 0.93
CA VAL A 70 18.02 2.86 -0.34
C VAL A 70 17.70 1.38 -0.16
N GLY A 71 18.15 0.74 0.92
CA GLY A 71 17.81 -0.64 1.24
C GLY A 71 16.32 -0.88 1.39
N VAL A 72 15.62 0.00 2.12
CA VAL A 72 14.17 -0.03 2.29
C VAL A 72 13.46 0.19 0.95
N ALA A 73 13.88 1.20 0.18
CA ALA A 73 13.29 1.51 -1.12
C ALA A 73 13.43 0.34 -2.11
N LEU A 74 14.61 -0.27 -2.22
CA LEU A 74 14.85 -1.42 -3.08
C LEU A 74 14.03 -2.65 -2.65
N THR A 75 13.89 -2.86 -1.34
CA THR A 75 13.07 -3.96 -0.80
C THR A 75 11.60 -3.73 -1.10
N ALA A 76 11.10 -2.51 -0.87
CA ALA A 76 9.72 -2.14 -1.17
C ALA A 76 9.40 -2.29 -2.66
N LEU A 77 10.29 -1.85 -3.55
CA LEU A 77 10.11 -2.00 -5.00
C LEU A 77 10.06 -3.48 -5.43
N LYS A 78 10.83 -4.37 -4.79
CA LYS A 78 10.75 -5.82 -5.04
C LYS A 78 9.40 -6.40 -4.60
N VAL A 79 8.96 -6.08 -3.39
CA VAL A 79 7.64 -6.52 -2.87
C VAL A 79 6.52 -6.02 -3.76
N LEU A 80 6.59 -4.75 -4.18
CA LEU A 80 5.59 -4.13 -5.04
C LEU A 80 5.59 -4.73 -6.45
N SER A 81 6.76 -5.01 -7.02
CA SER A 81 6.89 -5.73 -8.30
C SER A 81 6.22 -7.10 -8.22
N PHE A 82 6.49 -7.86 -7.16
CA PHE A 82 5.85 -9.16 -6.96
C PHE A 82 4.33 -9.03 -6.83
N ALA A 83 3.85 -8.05 -6.05
CA ALA A 83 2.42 -7.83 -5.86
C ALA A 83 1.70 -7.48 -7.18
N PHE A 84 2.27 -6.61 -8.02
CA PHE A 84 1.67 -6.27 -9.30
C PHE A 84 1.74 -7.42 -10.32
N ILE A 85 2.83 -8.20 -10.35
CA ILE A 85 2.90 -9.40 -11.19
C ILE A 85 1.85 -10.42 -10.75
N PHE A 86 1.72 -10.66 -9.44
CA PHE A 86 0.72 -11.57 -8.89
C PHE A 86 -0.70 -11.11 -9.22
N HIS A 87 -1.00 -9.81 -9.04
CA HIS A 87 -2.27 -9.20 -9.45
C HIS A 87 -2.55 -9.45 -10.94
N PHE A 88 -1.57 -9.18 -11.80
CA PHE A 88 -1.71 -9.35 -13.24
C PHE A 88 -1.98 -10.80 -13.64
N VAL A 89 -1.30 -11.77 -13.02
CA VAL A 89 -1.54 -13.21 -13.24
C VAL A 89 -2.97 -13.60 -12.84
N VAL A 90 -3.43 -13.16 -11.65
CA VAL A 90 -4.81 -13.45 -11.20
C VAL A 90 -5.83 -12.80 -12.15
N ARG A 91 -5.57 -11.58 -12.64
CA ARG A 91 -6.45 -10.90 -13.59
C ARG A 91 -6.48 -11.60 -14.94
N ALA A 92 -5.34 -12.04 -15.46
CA ALA A 92 -5.26 -12.84 -16.68
C ALA A 92 -6.03 -14.16 -16.54
N PHE A 93 -5.92 -14.82 -15.39
CA PHE A 93 -6.71 -16.01 -15.07
C PHE A 93 -8.21 -15.72 -15.06
N TRP A 94 -8.63 -14.61 -14.44
CA TRP A 94 -10.04 -14.17 -14.47
C TRP A 94 -10.57 -13.92 -15.88
N VAL A 95 -9.80 -13.23 -16.74
CA VAL A 95 -10.17 -13.00 -18.15
C VAL A 95 -10.30 -14.34 -18.89
N GLY A 96 -9.39 -15.29 -18.65
CA GLY A 96 -9.47 -16.63 -19.22
C GLY A 96 -10.73 -17.38 -18.82
N LEU A 97 -11.10 -17.35 -17.52
CA LEU A 97 -12.35 -17.93 -17.03
C LEU A 97 -13.58 -17.24 -17.64
N MET A 98 -13.54 -15.92 -17.82
CA MET A 98 -14.63 -15.16 -18.42
C MET A 98 -14.82 -15.54 -19.89
N GLY A 99 -13.71 -15.72 -20.62
CA GLY A 99 -13.71 -16.25 -21.98
C GLY A 99 -14.30 -17.65 -22.06
N LEU A 100 -13.93 -18.55 -21.14
CA LEU A 100 -14.48 -19.91 -21.07
C LEU A 100 -16.00 -19.88 -20.84
N ARG A 101 -16.48 -19.04 -19.92
CA ARG A 101 -17.92 -18.86 -19.66
C ARG A 101 -18.68 -18.29 -20.85
N SER A 102 -18.06 -17.45 -21.68
CA SER A 102 -18.71 -16.89 -22.87
C SER A 102 -19.06 -17.95 -23.93
N VAL A 103 -18.23 -19.00 -24.02
CA VAL A 103 -18.41 -20.11 -24.97
C VAL A 103 -19.24 -21.24 -24.33
N PHE A 104 -18.92 -21.62 -23.09
CA PHE A 104 -19.59 -22.70 -22.35
C PHE A 104 -20.50 -22.14 -21.25
N LYS A 105 -21.72 -21.76 -21.66
CA LYS A 105 -22.69 -21.07 -20.80
C LYS A 105 -23.19 -21.89 -19.61
N ASP A 106 -23.34 -23.19 -19.81
CA ASP A 106 -23.87 -24.13 -18.81
C ASP A 106 -22.76 -24.75 -17.92
N GLY A 107 -21.51 -24.38 -18.18
CA GLY A 107 -20.37 -24.83 -17.38
C GLY A 107 -20.01 -26.29 -17.58
N ILE A 108 -19.71 -26.97 -16.48
CA ILE A 108 -19.33 -28.39 -16.52
C ILE A 108 -20.61 -29.22 -16.66
N ASN A 109 -20.78 -29.85 -17.82
CA ASN A 109 -21.80 -30.88 -18.00
C ASN A 109 -21.30 -32.21 -17.40
N TYR A 110 -21.60 -32.43 -16.12
CA TYR A 110 -21.19 -33.65 -15.42
C TYR A 110 -21.81 -34.92 -16.04
N ASP A 111 -22.97 -34.83 -16.68
CA ASP A 111 -23.67 -36.00 -17.22
C ASP A 111 -22.97 -36.58 -18.46
N GLU A 112 -22.27 -35.73 -19.22
CA GLU A 112 -21.46 -36.12 -20.40
C GLU A 112 -20.05 -36.63 -20.04
N LEU A 113 -19.62 -36.52 -18.78
CA LEU A 113 -18.31 -37.02 -18.36
C LEU A 113 -18.35 -38.53 -18.14
N GLU A 114 -17.40 -39.25 -18.76
CA GLU A 114 -17.19 -40.70 -18.61
C GLU A 114 -16.56 -41.08 -17.25
N TYR A 115 -17.13 -40.58 -16.15
CA TYR A 115 -16.72 -40.88 -14.77
C TYR A 115 -17.86 -41.56 -14.00
N SER A 116 -17.51 -42.30 -12.94
CA SER A 116 -18.49 -42.91 -12.04
C SER A 116 -19.38 -41.86 -11.38
N GLU A 117 -20.60 -42.24 -11.01
CA GLU A 117 -21.56 -41.33 -10.36
C GLU A 117 -21.01 -40.74 -9.05
N LEU A 118 -20.29 -41.55 -8.26
CA LEU A 118 -19.61 -41.09 -7.04
C LEU A 118 -18.52 -40.04 -7.33
N TYR A 119 -17.73 -40.24 -8.40
CA TYR A 119 -16.70 -39.28 -8.77
C TYR A 119 -17.31 -37.94 -9.19
N ARG A 120 -18.39 -37.98 -9.99
CA ARG A 120 -19.11 -36.78 -10.43
C ARG A 120 -19.73 -36.00 -9.27
N SER A 121 -20.34 -36.69 -8.31
CA SER A 121 -20.96 -36.05 -7.15
C SER A 121 -19.92 -35.38 -6.23
N GLU A 122 -18.79 -36.05 -5.97
CA GLU A 122 -17.68 -35.49 -5.20
C GLU A 122 -17.05 -34.28 -5.92
N MET A 123 -16.83 -34.39 -7.23
CA MET A 123 -16.26 -33.31 -8.04
C MET A 123 -17.18 -32.08 -8.08
N LYS A 124 -18.48 -32.28 -8.25
CA LYS A 124 -19.48 -31.19 -8.21
C LYS A 124 -19.50 -30.50 -6.84
N LYS A 125 -19.36 -31.26 -5.75
CA LYS A 125 -19.28 -30.71 -4.39
C LYS A 125 -18.00 -29.92 -4.14
N TRP A 126 -16.87 -30.38 -4.69
CA TRP A 126 -15.56 -29.74 -4.53
C TRP A 126 -15.38 -28.49 -5.40
N LEU A 127 -15.76 -28.56 -6.67
CA LEU A 127 -15.62 -27.43 -7.61
C LEU A 127 -16.70 -26.37 -7.40
N GLY A 128 -17.84 -26.74 -6.81
CA GLY A 128 -18.94 -25.80 -6.57
C GLY A 128 -19.55 -25.28 -7.87
N ASP A 129 -20.16 -24.10 -7.79
CA ASP A 129 -20.80 -23.45 -8.93
C ASP A 129 -19.77 -22.79 -9.87
N GLN A 130 -20.09 -22.72 -11.17
CA GLN A 130 -19.20 -22.19 -12.21
C GLN A 130 -18.77 -20.73 -11.92
N ASP A 131 -19.64 -19.95 -11.30
CA ASP A 131 -19.39 -18.53 -11.00
C ASP A 131 -18.49 -18.33 -9.77
N SER A 132 -18.29 -19.36 -8.95
CA SER A 132 -17.49 -19.27 -7.72
C SER A 132 -16.03 -18.92 -8.00
N PHE A 133 -15.41 -19.54 -9.02
CA PHE A 133 -14.03 -19.28 -9.40
C PHE A 133 -13.83 -17.89 -10.01
N LEU A 134 -14.80 -17.45 -10.83
CA LEU A 134 -14.81 -16.10 -11.40
C LEU A 134 -14.85 -15.04 -10.29
N LEU A 135 -15.78 -15.18 -9.35
CA LEU A 135 -15.92 -14.26 -8.23
C LEU A 135 -14.70 -14.32 -7.29
N ALA A 136 -14.12 -15.50 -7.06
CA ALA A 136 -12.94 -15.64 -6.22
C ALA A 136 -11.71 -14.95 -6.84
N ALA A 137 -11.47 -15.16 -8.14
CA ALA A 137 -10.37 -14.52 -8.85
C ALA A 137 -10.53 -12.99 -8.91
N ASP A 138 -11.74 -12.48 -9.14
CA ASP A 138 -12.03 -11.05 -9.14
C ASP A 138 -11.77 -10.41 -7.77
N ARG A 139 -12.25 -11.05 -6.70
CA ARG A 139 -11.99 -10.59 -5.32
C ARG A 139 -10.51 -10.61 -4.99
N LEU A 140 -9.80 -11.70 -5.35
CA LEU A 140 -8.37 -11.83 -5.07
C LEU A 140 -7.57 -10.75 -5.82
N ALA A 141 -7.84 -10.55 -7.11
CA ALA A 141 -7.20 -9.48 -7.89
C ALA A 141 -7.47 -8.12 -7.24
N SER A 142 -8.73 -7.80 -6.95
CA SER A 142 -9.12 -6.52 -6.34
C SER A 142 -8.43 -6.29 -5.00
N MET A 143 -8.35 -7.31 -4.13
CA MET A 143 -7.66 -7.23 -2.83
C MET A 143 -6.16 -6.98 -2.99
N VAL A 144 -5.49 -7.73 -3.88
CA VAL A 144 -4.05 -7.58 -4.13
C VAL A 144 -3.74 -6.19 -4.67
N PHE A 145 -4.51 -5.72 -5.67
CA PHE A 145 -4.33 -4.40 -6.26
C PHE A 145 -4.48 -3.29 -5.23
N SER A 146 -5.55 -3.33 -4.44
CA SER A 146 -5.83 -2.31 -3.43
C SER A 146 -4.77 -2.32 -2.31
N MET A 147 -4.21 -3.49 -1.95
CA MET A 147 -3.16 -3.60 -0.93
C MET A 147 -1.83 -3.07 -1.46
N ALA A 148 -1.49 -3.41 -2.72
CA ALA A 148 -0.34 -2.85 -3.42
C ALA A 148 -0.45 -1.33 -3.53
N PHE A 149 -1.63 -0.81 -3.89
CA PHE A 149 -1.89 0.63 -3.98
C PHE A 149 -1.73 1.33 -2.62
N LEU A 150 -2.29 0.76 -1.55
CA LEU A 150 -2.11 1.28 -0.19
C LEU A 150 -0.62 1.29 0.20
N PHE A 151 0.13 0.25 -0.16
CA PHE A 151 1.56 0.19 0.09
C PHE A 151 2.34 1.27 -0.68
N VAL A 152 1.97 1.55 -1.94
CA VAL A 152 2.53 2.69 -2.71
C VAL A 152 2.29 4.00 -1.97
N LEU A 153 1.07 4.25 -1.48
CA LEU A 153 0.76 5.48 -0.75
C LEU A 153 1.64 5.61 0.51
N TYR A 154 1.80 4.54 1.30
CA TYR A 154 2.71 4.56 2.44
C TYR A 154 4.15 4.89 2.02
N MET A 155 4.63 4.31 0.92
CA MET A 155 5.99 4.55 0.43
C MET A 155 6.21 5.98 -0.07
N LEU A 156 5.22 6.57 -0.75
CA LEU A 156 5.28 7.97 -1.14
C LEU A 156 5.35 8.90 0.08
N GLY A 157 4.58 8.61 1.13
CA GLY A 157 4.62 9.38 2.37
C GLY A 157 5.97 9.30 3.08
N VAL A 158 6.47 8.09 3.30
CA VAL A 158 7.79 7.88 3.92
C VAL A 158 8.91 8.52 3.09
N GLY A 159 8.87 8.37 1.77
CA GLY A 159 9.82 9.00 0.85
C GLY A 159 9.78 10.53 0.92
N PHE A 160 8.58 11.12 1.00
CA PHE A 160 8.42 12.57 1.18
C PHE A 160 9.00 13.06 2.51
N LEU A 161 8.72 12.36 3.63
CA LEU A 161 9.30 12.72 4.93
C LEU A 161 10.82 12.63 4.92
N TYR A 162 11.36 11.57 4.31
CA TYR A 162 12.80 11.43 4.16
C TYR A 162 13.38 12.58 3.34
N LEU A 163 12.75 12.97 2.23
CA LEU A 163 13.20 14.09 1.42
C LEU A 163 13.24 15.39 2.22
N VAL A 164 12.18 15.69 2.99
CA VAL A 164 12.15 16.87 3.87
C VAL A 164 13.26 16.79 4.92
N PHE A 165 13.40 15.65 5.59
CA PHE A 165 14.46 15.43 6.58
C PHE A 165 15.86 15.60 5.97
N PHE A 166 16.11 15.00 4.80
CA PHE A 166 17.37 15.07 4.07
C PHE A 166 17.72 16.51 3.69
N LEU A 167 16.76 17.29 3.18
CA LEU A 167 16.97 18.69 2.83
C LEU A 167 17.24 19.56 4.06
N LEU A 168 16.53 19.32 5.17
CA LEU A 168 16.75 20.04 6.42
C LEU A 168 18.14 19.76 7.01
N MET A 169 18.56 18.49 7.05
CA MET A 169 19.88 18.11 7.58
C MET A 169 21.00 18.69 6.73
N ASN A 170 20.96 18.50 5.41
CA ASN A 170 21.99 19.06 4.52
C ASN A 170 21.97 20.60 4.49
N GLY A 171 20.78 21.23 4.59
CA GLY A 171 20.66 22.68 4.67
C GLY A 171 21.33 23.26 5.92
N VAL A 172 21.13 22.63 7.08
CA VAL A 172 21.78 23.05 8.33
C VAL A 172 23.29 22.79 8.28
N LYS A 173 23.70 21.66 7.67
CA LYS A 173 25.13 21.32 7.50
C LYS A 173 25.93 22.42 6.81
N LEU A 174 25.33 23.13 5.84
CA LEU A 174 25.98 24.24 5.14
C LEU A 174 26.18 25.50 6.01
N MET A 175 25.54 25.59 7.17
CA MET A 175 25.54 26.79 8.02
C MET A 175 26.41 26.67 9.28
N ILE A 176 26.83 25.46 9.65
CA ILE A 176 27.55 25.19 10.90
C ILE A 176 28.81 24.35 10.65
N SER A 177 29.75 24.35 11.59
CA SER A 177 30.95 23.51 11.49
C SER A 177 30.61 22.02 11.65
N GLU A 178 31.47 21.16 11.11
CA GLU A 178 31.31 19.69 11.16
C GLU A 178 31.14 19.17 12.60
N GLU A 179 31.96 19.64 13.55
CA GLU A 179 31.88 19.22 14.96
C GLU A 179 30.52 19.57 15.60
N ILE A 180 29.97 20.75 15.29
CA ILE A 180 28.66 21.16 15.79
C ILE A 180 27.55 20.38 15.07
N PHE A 181 27.72 20.06 13.78
CA PHE A 181 26.77 19.29 13.00
C PHE A 181 26.62 17.85 13.50
N ASP A 182 27.71 17.19 13.88
CA ASP A 182 27.68 15.84 14.43
C ASP A 182 26.89 15.78 15.75
N LEU A 183 27.11 16.76 16.64
CA LEU A 183 26.33 16.88 17.86
C LEU A 183 24.85 17.16 17.56
N TYR A 184 24.58 18.12 16.66
CA TYR A 184 23.22 18.50 16.25
C TYR A 184 22.43 17.33 15.67
N SER A 185 23.02 16.61 14.71
CA SER A 185 22.38 15.48 14.03
C SER A 185 22.11 14.33 15.00
N THR A 186 23.06 14.03 15.89
CA THR A 186 22.90 13.01 16.94
C THR A 186 21.77 13.37 17.90
N VAL A 187 21.74 14.61 18.39
CA VAL A 187 20.68 15.09 19.30
C VAL A 187 19.31 15.03 18.62
N ILE A 188 19.19 15.50 17.38
CA ILE A 188 17.93 15.45 16.64
C ILE A 188 17.43 14.03 16.43
N LEU A 189 18.32 13.10 16.08
CA LEU A 189 17.93 11.70 15.89
C LEU A 189 17.48 11.05 17.19
N ILE A 190 18.15 11.33 18.30
CA ILE A 190 17.73 10.86 19.63
C ILE A 190 16.36 11.45 19.98
N LEU A 191 16.16 12.76 19.80
CA LEU A 191 14.88 13.41 20.09
C LEU A 191 13.75 12.90 19.19
N ALA A 192 14.02 12.67 17.91
CA ALA A 192 13.08 12.08 16.96
C ALA A 192 12.72 10.64 17.38
N GLY A 193 13.71 9.83 17.76
CA GLY A 193 13.52 8.47 18.25
C GLY A 193 12.69 8.41 19.54
N ILE A 194 13.00 9.28 20.52
CA ILE A 194 12.22 9.41 21.76
C ILE A 194 10.79 9.83 21.43
N THR A 195 10.60 10.84 20.58
CA THR A 195 9.27 11.33 20.20
C THR A 195 8.44 10.24 19.54
N LEU A 196 9.02 9.49 18.59
CA LEU A 196 8.39 8.33 17.94
C LEU A 196 8.00 7.25 18.95
N LEU A 197 8.90 6.91 19.87
CA LEU A 197 8.66 5.90 20.91
C LEU A 197 7.55 6.34 21.87
N SER A 198 7.55 7.62 22.27
CA SER A 198 6.52 8.20 23.13
C SER A 198 5.16 8.19 22.45
N ILE A 199 5.06 8.60 21.18
CA ILE A 199 3.82 8.57 20.41
C ILE A 199 3.30 7.14 20.27
N SER A 200 4.17 6.19 19.94
CA SER A 200 3.81 4.78 19.78
C SER A 200 3.30 4.18 21.09
N THR A 201 4.00 4.42 22.19
CA THR A 201 3.60 3.96 23.52
C THR A 201 2.29 4.61 23.96
N ALA A 202 2.10 5.91 23.74
CA ALA A 202 0.86 6.60 24.04
C ALA A 202 -0.32 6.02 23.24
N SER A 203 -0.13 5.73 21.95
CA SER A 203 -1.17 5.13 21.11
C SER A 203 -1.54 3.72 21.59
N LEU A 204 -0.56 2.90 22.01
CA LEU A 204 -0.79 1.58 22.60
C LEU A 204 -1.56 1.66 23.92
N VAL A 205 -1.14 2.53 24.83
CA VAL A 205 -1.80 2.73 26.14
C VAL A 205 -3.24 3.20 25.96
N LEU A 206 -3.46 4.19 25.10
CA LEU A 206 -4.80 4.72 24.83
C LEU A 206 -5.74 3.70 24.16
N ASN A 207 -5.18 2.73 23.42
CA ASN A 207 -5.95 1.65 22.81
C ASN A 207 -6.26 0.47 23.76
N MET A 208 -5.74 0.46 24.99
CA MET A 208 -6.06 -0.57 25.98
C MET A 208 -7.54 -0.50 26.39
N LYS A 209 -8.15 -1.66 26.70
CA LYS A 209 -9.56 -1.78 27.15
C LYS A 209 -9.93 -0.80 28.28
N LYS A 210 -8.99 -0.50 29.18
CA LYS A 210 -9.17 0.42 30.32
C LYS A 210 -9.46 1.88 29.91
N TYR A 211 -8.94 2.32 28.76
CA TYR A 211 -8.98 3.74 28.34
C TYR A 211 -9.81 3.95 27.07
N ARG A 212 -9.82 2.98 26.16
CA ARG A 212 -10.46 3.09 24.85
C ARG A 212 -11.93 3.51 24.89
N ASP A 213 -12.69 3.01 25.86
CA ASP A 213 -14.14 3.21 25.91
C ASP A 213 -14.54 4.50 26.68
N LYS A 214 -13.55 5.21 27.25
CA LYS A 214 -13.76 6.49 27.96
C LYS A 214 -13.63 7.65 26.98
N GLU A 215 -14.68 8.46 26.85
CA GLU A 215 -14.80 9.55 25.87
C GLU A 215 -13.56 10.46 25.77
N LYS A 216 -13.04 10.93 26.91
CA LYS A 216 -11.86 11.81 26.95
C LYS A 216 -10.61 11.16 26.32
N PHE A 217 -10.37 9.88 26.62
CA PHE A 217 -9.20 9.15 26.12
C PHE A 217 -9.39 8.72 24.67
N ALA A 218 -10.60 8.35 24.26
CA ALA A 218 -10.94 8.06 22.87
C ALA A 218 -10.72 9.29 21.97
N ARG A 219 -11.19 10.49 22.41
CA ARG A 219 -10.96 11.74 21.68
C ARG A 219 -9.49 12.12 21.61
N LEU A 220 -8.74 11.90 22.70
CA LEU A 220 -7.29 12.13 22.70
C LEU A 220 -6.57 11.20 21.75
N HIS A 221 -6.90 9.90 21.76
CA HIS A 221 -6.34 8.90 20.86
C HIS A 221 -6.63 9.25 19.40
N PHE A 222 -7.86 9.63 19.08
CA PHE A 222 -8.24 10.07 17.75
C PHE A 222 -7.42 11.29 17.31
N LYS A 223 -7.38 12.36 18.12
CA LYS A 223 -6.60 13.56 17.80
C LYS A 223 -5.12 13.26 17.62
N LEU A 224 -4.53 12.48 18.52
CA LEU A 224 -3.12 12.10 18.45
C LEU A 224 -2.81 11.37 17.14
N ASN A 225 -3.55 10.30 16.81
CA ASN A 225 -3.32 9.58 15.56
C ASN A 225 -3.61 10.44 14.32
N TRP A 226 -4.63 11.31 14.38
CA TRP A 226 -4.98 12.20 13.30
C TRP A 226 -3.87 13.20 12.98
N TYR A 227 -3.35 13.90 13.99
CA TYR A 227 -2.29 14.89 13.79
C TYR A 227 -0.94 14.25 13.46
N VAL A 228 -0.58 13.16 14.15
CA VAL A 228 0.64 12.40 13.81
C VAL A 228 0.55 11.91 12.37
N GLY A 229 -0.58 11.32 11.99
CA GLY A 229 -0.80 10.88 10.63
C GLY A 229 -0.73 12.00 9.59
N TRP A 230 -1.23 13.19 9.91
CA TRP A 230 -1.13 14.36 9.02
C TRP A 230 0.30 14.89 8.91
N ILE A 231 1.10 14.83 9.98
CA ILE A 231 2.53 15.17 9.93
C ILE A 231 3.28 14.19 9.04
N PHE A 232 3.02 12.88 9.20
CA PHE A 232 3.73 11.85 8.45
C PHE A 232 3.27 11.75 6.98
N TYR A 233 2.01 12.09 6.70
CA TYR A 233 1.38 11.90 5.39
C TYR A 233 0.54 13.12 4.97
N PRO A 234 1.09 14.34 4.88
CA PRO A 234 0.32 15.58 4.80
C PRO A 234 -0.70 15.63 3.65
N PHE A 235 -0.37 15.06 2.49
CA PHE A 235 -1.23 15.09 1.31
C PHE A 235 -2.09 13.83 1.12
N ILE A 236 -1.72 12.71 1.75
CA ILE A 236 -2.28 11.38 1.46
C ILE A 236 -2.82 10.66 2.71
N TYR A 237 -2.79 11.31 3.88
CA TYR A 237 -3.24 10.72 5.14
C TYR A 237 -4.70 10.23 5.08
N LYS A 238 -5.62 11.06 4.57
CA LYS A 238 -7.05 10.71 4.47
C LYS A 238 -7.27 9.47 3.59
N PRO A 239 -6.76 9.40 2.33
CA PRO A 239 -6.81 8.19 1.52
C PRO A 239 -6.25 6.95 2.22
N ILE A 240 -5.07 7.06 2.85
CA ILE A 240 -4.43 5.96 3.57
C ILE A 240 -5.32 5.43 4.70
N GLN A 241 -5.88 6.34 5.52
CA GLN A 241 -6.75 5.95 6.63
C GLN A 241 -8.05 5.31 6.13
N TYR A 242 -8.65 5.88 5.09
CA TYR A 242 -9.88 5.34 4.51
C TYR A 242 -9.69 3.90 4.03
N LEU A 243 -8.66 3.66 3.21
CA LEU A 243 -8.34 2.33 2.69
C LEU A 243 -7.93 1.37 3.81
N GLY A 244 -7.05 1.81 4.73
CA GLY A 244 -6.58 0.98 5.84
C GLY A 244 -7.70 0.57 6.80
N LEU A 245 -8.68 1.45 7.05
CA LEU A 245 -9.83 1.14 7.89
C LEU A 245 -10.78 0.14 7.22
N ILE A 246 -10.98 0.22 5.90
CA ILE A 246 -11.76 -0.78 5.14
C ILE A 246 -11.17 -2.17 5.34
N TYR A 247 -9.84 -2.32 5.21
CA TYR A 247 -9.21 -3.61 5.46
C TYR A 247 -9.38 -4.05 6.91
N LYS A 248 -9.07 -3.17 7.87
CA LYS A 248 -9.12 -3.52 9.29
C LYS A 248 -10.52 -3.94 9.76
N SER A 249 -11.59 -3.44 9.13
CA SER A 249 -12.98 -3.80 9.48
C SER A 249 -13.52 -5.03 8.75
N ASN A 250 -12.88 -5.48 7.67
CA ASN A 250 -13.39 -6.56 6.80
C ASN A 250 -12.41 -7.72 6.61
N ALA A 251 -11.21 -7.66 7.21
CA ALA A 251 -10.24 -8.75 7.30
C ALA A 251 -10.45 -9.56 8.59
#